data_AF-A0A8T4XCW7-F1
#
_entry.id   AF-A0A8T4XCW7-F1
#
_cell.length_a   1.000
_cell.length_b   1.000
_cell.length_c   1.000
_cell.angle_alpha   90.00
_cell.angle_beta   90.00
_cell.angle_gamma   90.00
#
_symmetry.space_group_name_H-M   'P 1'
#
loop_
_entity.id
_entity.type
_entity.pdbx_description
1 polymer ?
#
loop_
_entity_poly.entity_id
_entity_poly.type
_entity_poly.pdbx_seq_one_letter_code
_entity_poly.pdbx_strand_id
1 'polypeptide(L)'
;MRAEDLRKHFMKIYPECSRREIEDLVSAMISNKYWKVCPDKNDAYYAVALTRARIPYMGGFKARSTAPGIVIVSQRAARFCRRGRVLLIKKKDNVFISETIIEWPAFLKIIKINGNLVYERLVMDPNPPTFINRRTLAGILRAKKEERRDI
;
A
#
# COMPACT_ATOMS: atom_id res chain seq x y z
N MET A 1 14.15 -17.18 0.92
CA MET A 1 14.51 -16.25 2.01
C MET A 1 13.80 -16.72 3.26
N ARG A 2 14.54 -16.99 4.33
CA ARG A 2 13.97 -17.39 5.62
C ARG A 2 13.36 -16.15 6.31
N ALA A 3 12.49 -16.36 7.29
CA ALA A 3 11.88 -15.26 8.04
C ALA A 3 12.93 -14.33 8.68
N GLU A 4 14.03 -14.91 9.17
CA GLU A 4 15.14 -14.15 9.76
C GLU A 4 15.84 -13.23 8.75
N ASP A 5 16.04 -13.69 7.51
CA ASP A 5 16.63 -12.87 6.45
C ASP A 5 15.74 -11.67 6.12
N LEU A 6 14.42 -11.89 6.08
CA LEU A 6 13.44 -10.84 5.84
C LEU A 6 13.45 -9.81 6.97
N ARG A 7 13.51 -10.25 8.23
CA ARG A 7 13.62 -9.35 9.39
C ARG A 7 14.85 -8.45 9.28
N LYS A 8 16.04 -9.04 9.13
CA LYS A 8 17.30 -8.30 8.97
C LYS A 8 17.26 -7.33 7.79
N HIS A 9 16.67 -7.75 6.68
CA HIS A 9 16.53 -6.90 5.50
C HIS A 9 15.63 -5.69 5.77
N PHE A 10 14.45 -5.89 6.34
CA PHE A 10 13.50 -4.80 6.55
C PHE A 10 13.88 -3.87 7.71
N MET A 11 14.60 -4.36 8.71
CA MET A 11 15.20 -3.47 9.73
C MET A 11 16.21 -2.49 9.11
N LYS A 12 16.89 -2.87 8.02
CA LYS A 12 17.79 -1.95 7.28
C LYS A 12 17.03 -0.96 6.39
N ILE A 13 15.90 -1.39 5.82
CA ILE A 13 15.09 -0.55 4.92
C ILE A 13 14.23 0.45 5.69
N TYR A 14 13.75 0.05 6.87
CA TYR A 14 12.89 0.82 7.76
C TYR A 14 13.55 0.97 9.14
N PRO A 15 14.69 1.67 9.24
CA PRO A 15 15.42 1.81 10.49
C PRO A 15 14.62 2.52 11.59
N GLU A 16 13.56 3.25 11.22
CA GLU A 16 12.66 3.93 12.14
C GLU A 16 11.57 3.02 12.74
N CYS A 17 11.35 1.84 12.15
CA CYS A 17 10.37 0.89 12.67
C CYS A 17 10.96 0.09 13.83
N SER A 18 10.15 -0.11 14.86
CA SER A 18 10.45 -1.04 15.94
C SER A 18 10.56 -2.46 15.41
N ARG A 19 11.27 -3.33 16.15
CA ARG A 19 11.37 -4.76 15.83
C ARG A 19 10.00 -5.41 15.64
N ARG A 20 9.03 -5.08 16.51
CA ARG A 20 7.66 -5.60 16.45
C ARG A 20 6.96 -5.20 15.15
N GLU A 21 7.08 -3.95 14.73
CA GLU A 21 6.49 -3.48 13.46
C GLU A 21 7.11 -4.19 12.24
N ILE A 22 8.39 -4.54 12.30
CA ILE A 22 9.03 -5.35 11.26
C ILE A 22 8.56 -6.81 11.31
N GLU A 23 8.41 -7.38 12.50
CA GLU A 23 7.86 -8.73 12.68
C GLU A 23 6.43 -8.82 12.14
N ASP A 24 5.61 -7.79 12.33
CA ASP A 24 4.26 -7.70 11.76
C ASP A 24 4.28 -7.70 10.22
N LEU A 25 5.22 -6.97 9.60
CA LEU A 25 5.41 -7.00 8.14
C LEU A 25 5.78 -8.39 7.65
N VAL A 26 6.78 -9.02 8.28
CA VAL A 26 7.26 -10.35 7.90
C VAL A 26 6.16 -11.39 8.09
N SER A 27 5.44 -11.32 9.22
CA SER A 27 4.29 -12.19 9.50
C SER A 27 3.21 -12.01 8.45
N ALA A 28 2.87 -10.77 8.07
CA ALA A 28 1.89 -10.50 7.02
C ALA A 28 2.29 -11.11 5.68
N MET A 29 3.57 -11.03 5.32
CA MET A 29 4.10 -11.62 4.08
C MET A 29 4.06 -13.16 4.08
N ILE A 30 4.25 -13.80 5.23
CA ILE A 30 4.25 -15.26 5.36
C ILE A 30 2.82 -15.82 5.42
N SER A 31 1.94 -15.14 6.16
CA SER A 31 0.55 -15.56 6.40
C SER A 31 -0.44 -15.08 5.35
N ASN A 32 0.03 -14.43 4.28
CA ASN A 32 -0.80 -13.83 3.24
C ASN A 32 -1.84 -12.83 3.79
N LYS A 33 -1.48 -12.09 4.85
CA LYS A 33 -2.36 -11.12 5.48
C LYS A 33 -2.64 -9.93 4.55
N TYR A 34 -3.87 -9.43 4.62
CA TYR A 34 -4.34 -8.23 3.95
C TYR A 34 -5.35 -7.51 4.85
N TRP A 35 -5.70 -6.27 4.50
CA TRP A 35 -6.61 -5.43 5.28
C TRP A 35 -7.59 -4.72 4.36
N LYS A 36 -8.88 -4.69 4.68
CA LYS A 36 -9.82 -3.83 3.94
C LYS A 36 -9.45 -2.36 4.13
N VAL A 37 -9.65 -1.54 3.09
CA VAL A 37 -9.47 -0.09 3.21
C VAL A 37 -10.57 0.52 4.08
N CYS A 38 -11.80 0.05 3.88
CA CYS A 38 -12.97 0.45 4.63
C CYS A 38 -13.77 -0.83 4.98
N PRO A 39 -14.19 -1.04 6.24
CA PRO A 39 -14.87 -2.27 6.66
C PRO A 39 -16.11 -2.62 5.83
N ASP A 40 -16.88 -1.59 5.49
CA ASP A 40 -18.17 -1.68 4.78
C ASP A 40 -18.04 -1.78 3.25
N LYS A 41 -16.81 -1.68 2.72
CA LYS A 41 -16.55 -1.71 1.27
C LYS A 41 -15.60 -2.86 0.92
N ASN A 42 -15.97 -3.67 -0.06
CA ASN A 42 -15.27 -4.92 -0.41
C ASN A 42 -14.42 -4.83 -1.69
N ASP A 43 -14.35 -3.66 -2.30
CA ASP A 43 -13.71 -3.43 -3.59
C ASP A 43 -12.27 -2.90 -3.45
N ALA A 44 -11.83 -2.56 -2.23
CA ALA A 44 -10.48 -2.05 -1.99
C ALA A 44 -9.84 -2.60 -0.70
N TYR A 45 -8.55 -2.97 -0.81
CA TYR A 45 -7.77 -3.52 0.29
C TYR A 45 -6.28 -3.21 0.17
N TYR A 46 -5.59 -3.30 1.30
CA TYR A 46 -4.15 -3.25 1.43
C TYR A 46 -3.57 -4.65 1.41
N ALA A 47 -2.53 -4.87 0.62
CA ALA A 47 -1.76 -6.12 0.63
C ALA A 47 -0.26 -5.84 0.51
N VAL A 48 0.57 -6.74 0.98
CA VAL A 48 2.03 -6.58 0.89
C VAL A 48 2.53 -7.15 -0.43
N ALA A 49 3.33 -6.38 -1.16
CA ALA A 49 4.02 -6.83 -2.36
C ALA A 49 5.08 -7.89 -2.01
N LEU A 50 4.99 -9.04 -2.65
CA LEU A 50 5.94 -10.15 -2.52
C LEU A 50 7.04 -10.09 -3.59
N THR A 51 6.81 -9.37 -4.69
CA THR A 51 7.79 -9.13 -5.76
C THR A 51 7.85 -7.65 -6.17
N ARG A 52 8.85 -7.30 -6.97
CA ARG A 52 8.85 -6.05 -7.73
C ARG A 52 7.85 -6.14 -8.89
N ALA A 53 7.33 -5.00 -9.33
CA ALA A 53 6.50 -4.91 -10.54
C ALA A 53 7.41 -4.67 -11.76
N ARG A 54 7.85 -5.74 -12.42
CA ARG A 54 8.81 -5.66 -13.55
C ARG A 54 8.35 -6.32 -14.84
N ILE A 55 7.32 -7.14 -14.78
CA ILE A 55 6.83 -7.91 -15.94
C ILE A 55 5.66 -7.12 -16.55
N PRO A 56 5.78 -6.57 -17.77
CA PRO A 56 4.70 -5.83 -18.41
C PRO A 56 3.43 -6.69 -18.56
N TYR A 57 2.26 -6.11 -18.32
CA TYR A 57 0.97 -6.79 -18.45
C TYR A 57 -0.21 -5.80 -18.43
N MET A 58 -1.13 -5.92 -19.40
CA MET A 58 -2.38 -5.12 -19.50
C MET A 58 -2.20 -3.63 -19.15
N GLY A 59 -1.29 -2.94 -19.85
CA GLY A 59 -1.03 -1.50 -19.63
C GLY A 59 -0.29 -1.14 -18.33
N GLY A 60 0.14 -2.12 -17.55
CA GLY A 60 0.94 -1.94 -16.33
C GLY A 60 1.98 -3.04 -16.17
N PHE A 61 2.23 -3.43 -14.91
CA PHE A 61 3.22 -4.45 -14.56
C PHE A 61 2.68 -5.41 -13.50
N LYS A 62 2.91 -6.71 -13.67
CA LYS A 62 2.55 -7.74 -12.68
C LYS A 62 3.43 -7.63 -11.44
N ALA A 63 2.79 -7.64 -10.27
CA ALA A 63 3.42 -7.93 -8.99
C ALA A 63 2.65 -9.05 -8.27
N ARG A 64 3.40 -9.91 -7.55
CA ARG A 64 2.78 -10.81 -6.59
C ARG A 64 2.49 -10.06 -5.29
N SER A 65 1.36 -10.34 -4.66
CA SER A 65 0.96 -9.75 -3.38
C SER A 65 0.44 -10.83 -2.42
N THR A 66 0.33 -10.49 -1.14
CA THR A 66 -0.27 -11.37 -0.11
C THR A 66 -1.73 -11.71 -0.41
N ALA A 67 -2.48 -10.74 -0.94
CA ALA A 67 -3.79 -10.95 -1.54
C ALA A 67 -3.96 -9.95 -2.69
N PRO A 68 -4.62 -10.32 -3.81
CA PRO A 68 -5.25 -11.60 -4.11
C PRO A 68 -4.30 -12.59 -4.81
N GLY A 69 -2.98 -12.33 -4.80
CA GLY A 69 -1.98 -13.13 -5.48
C GLY A 69 -1.31 -12.37 -6.60
N ILE A 70 -2.04 -12.00 -7.67
CA ILE A 70 -1.51 -11.18 -8.77
C ILE A 70 -2.25 -9.83 -8.83
N VAL A 71 -1.46 -8.77 -8.92
CA VAL A 71 -1.93 -7.38 -9.02
C VAL A 71 -1.25 -6.71 -10.19
N ILE A 72 -2.02 -5.94 -10.96
CA ILE A 72 -1.51 -5.08 -12.01
C ILE A 72 -1.17 -3.73 -11.38
N VAL A 73 0.12 -3.44 -11.29
CA VAL A 73 0.59 -2.14 -10.82
C VAL A 73 0.65 -1.20 -12.01
N SER A 74 0.04 -0.01 -11.89
CA SER A 74 0.03 0.98 -12.97
C SER A 74 1.45 1.38 -13.36
N GLN A 75 1.65 1.80 -14.61
CA GLN A 75 2.97 2.20 -15.12
C GLN A 75 3.62 3.29 -14.24
N ARG A 76 2.82 4.25 -13.74
CA ARG A 76 3.27 5.33 -12.85
C ARG A 76 3.70 4.82 -11.47
N ALA A 77 3.05 3.78 -10.96
CA ALA A 77 3.29 3.22 -9.63
C ALA A 77 4.38 2.13 -9.62
N ALA A 78 4.61 1.45 -10.74
CA ALA A 78 5.47 0.27 -10.84
C ALA A 78 6.90 0.49 -10.33
N ARG A 79 7.49 1.66 -10.59
CA ARG A 79 8.85 2.02 -10.12
C ARG A 79 8.99 2.01 -8.58
N PHE A 80 7.88 2.21 -7.86
CA PHE A 80 7.84 2.22 -6.41
C PHE A 80 7.53 0.85 -5.81
N CYS A 81 6.97 -0.07 -6.61
CA CYS A 81 6.62 -1.41 -6.16
C CYS A 81 7.88 -2.25 -5.90
N ARG A 82 8.19 -2.44 -4.62
CA ARG A 82 9.27 -3.31 -4.13
C ARG A 82 8.69 -4.31 -3.13
N ARG A 83 9.37 -5.43 -2.98
CA ARG A 83 9.03 -6.43 -1.96
C ARG A 83 8.95 -5.76 -0.58
N GLY A 84 7.89 -6.04 0.19
CA GLY A 84 7.64 -5.42 1.50
C GLY A 84 7.04 -4.01 1.46
N ARG A 85 6.69 -3.50 0.29
CA ARG A 85 5.82 -2.33 0.16
C ARG A 85 4.36 -2.76 0.21
N VAL A 86 3.48 -1.86 0.61
CA VAL A 86 2.03 -2.09 0.62
C VAL A 86 1.43 -1.59 -0.67
N LEU A 87 0.58 -2.40 -1.28
CA LEU A 87 -0.24 -2.09 -2.45
C LEU A 87 -1.61 -1.66 -1.93
N LEU A 88 -2.09 -0.48 -2.34
CA LEU A 88 -3.52 -0.18 -2.29
C LEU A 88 -4.14 -0.76 -3.55
N ILE A 89 -4.97 -1.80 -3.39
CA ILE A 89 -5.53 -2.59 -4.48
C ILE A 89 -7.00 -2.27 -4.60
N LYS A 90 -7.46 -2.03 -5.83
CA LYS A 90 -8.86 -1.89 -6.22
C LYS A 90 -9.25 -3.04 -7.14
N LYS A 91 -10.47 -3.56 -7.00
CA LYS A 91 -11.04 -4.49 -7.97
C LYS A 91 -11.83 -3.69 -9.02
N LYS A 92 -11.41 -3.79 -10.30
CA LYS A 92 -12.08 -3.16 -11.44
C LYS A 92 -12.20 -4.17 -12.56
N ASP A 93 -13.41 -4.39 -13.08
CA ASP A 93 -13.68 -5.29 -14.22
C ASP A 93 -13.07 -6.70 -14.03
N ASN A 94 -13.20 -7.27 -12.83
CA ASN A 94 -12.60 -8.54 -12.40
C ASN A 94 -11.06 -8.59 -12.38
N VAL A 95 -10.39 -7.46 -12.52
CA VAL A 95 -8.95 -7.31 -12.43
C VAL A 95 -8.57 -6.54 -11.17
N PHE A 96 -7.44 -6.90 -10.58
CA PHE A 96 -6.92 -6.23 -9.39
C PHE A 96 -5.80 -5.28 -9.77
N ILE A 97 -6.01 -3.99 -9.51
CA ILE A 97 -5.13 -2.91 -9.95
C ILE A 97 -4.61 -2.17 -8.72
N SER A 98 -3.35 -1.78 -8.75
CA SER A 98 -2.78 -0.88 -7.76
C SER A 98 -2.15 0.34 -8.43
N GLU A 99 -2.68 1.50 -8.10
CA GLU A 99 -2.20 2.81 -8.58
C GLU A 99 -1.34 3.52 -7.52
N THR A 100 -1.37 3.02 -6.28
CA THR A 100 -0.73 3.64 -5.13
C THR A 100 0.08 2.60 -4.36
N ILE A 101 1.38 2.85 -4.25
CA ILE A 101 2.30 2.08 -3.41
C ILE A 101 2.55 2.83 -2.11
N ILE A 102 2.55 2.13 -0.98
CA ILE A 102 2.67 2.71 0.35
C ILE A 102 3.88 2.11 1.06
N GLU A 103 4.70 2.95 1.71
CA GLU A 103 5.75 2.47 2.60
C GLU A 103 5.14 1.86 3.86
N TRP A 104 5.77 0.80 4.40
CA TRP A 104 5.27 0.16 5.62
C TRP A 104 5.07 1.13 6.80
N PRO A 105 6.02 2.03 7.14
CA PRO A 105 5.81 3.04 8.18
C PRO A 105 4.62 3.99 7.91
N ALA A 106 4.36 4.32 6.65
CA ALA A 106 3.22 5.15 6.27
C ALA A 106 1.90 4.38 6.39
N PHE A 107 1.89 3.11 5.98
CA PHE A 107 0.75 2.22 6.13
C PHE A 107 0.32 2.06 7.60
N LEU A 108 1.27 1.86 8.52
CA LEU A 108 1.01 1.74 9.96
C LEU A 108 0.28 2.98 10.54
N LYS A 109 0.43 4.14 9.91
CA LYS A 109 -0.30 5.36 10.26
C LYS A 109 -1.65 5.43 9.57
N ILE A 110 -1.71 5.11 8.28
CA ILE A 110 -2.94 5.14 7.47
C ILE A 110 -4.03 4.24 8.06
N ILE A 111 -3.69 3.02 8.50
CA ILE A 111 -4.68 2.08 9.05
C ILE A 111 -5.32 2.55 10.37
N LYS A 112 -4.76 3.58 11.01
CA LYS A 112 -5.32 4.19 12.22
C LYS A 112 -6.24 5.37 11.91
N ILE A 113 -6.35 5.76 10.64
CA ILE A 113 -7.21 6.85 10.16
C ILE A 113 -8.60 6.28 9.86
N ASN A 114 -9.63 7.13 9.93
CA ASN A 114 -10.98 6.76 9.52
C ASN A 114 -10.97 6.19 8.08
N GLY A 115 -11.40 4.94 7.94
CA GLY A 115 -11.38 4.20 6.67
C GLY A 115 -12.21 4.85 5.56
N ASN A 116 -13.31 5.55 5.87
CA ASN A 116 -14.12 6.28 4.89
C ASN A 116 -13.33 7.42 4.25
N LEU A 117 -12.62 8.21 5.07
CA LEU A 117 -11.79 9.30 4.57
C LEU A 117 -10.68 8.79 3.65
N VAL A 118 -10.03 7.70 4.06
CA VAL A 118 -8.96 7.07 3.28
C VAL A 118 -9.49 6.53 1.97
N TYR A 119 -10.69 5.93 2.00
CA TYR A 119 -11.36 5.43 0.81
C TYR A 119 -11.68 6.57 -0.17
N GLU A 120 -12.31 7.65 0.29
CA GLU A 120 -12.62 8.81 -0.57
C GLU A 120 -11.36 9.37 -1.24
N ARG A 121 -10.28 9.55 -0.47
CA ARG A 121 -9.07 10.23 -0.94
C ARG A 121 -8.11 9.36 -1.74
N LEU A 122 -8.08 8.04 -1.51
CA LEU A 122 -7.11 7.16 -2.18
C LEU A 122 -7.77 6.15 -3.12
N VAL A 123 -9.04 5.81 -2.88
CA VAL A 123 -9.77 4.84 -3.69
C VAL A 123 -10.62 5.53 -4.76
N MET A 124 -11.39 6.55 -4.38
CA MET A 124 -12.29 7.24 -5.32
C MET A 124 -11.62 8.35 -6.12
N ASP A 125 -10.48 8.89 -5.65
CA ASP A 125 -9.71 9.89 -6.38
C ASP A 125 -9.28 9.33 -7.76
N PRO A 126 -9.59 10.02 -8.88
CA PRO A 126 -9.19 9.61 -10.23
C PRO A 126 -7.67 9.75 -10.48
N ASN A 127 -6.94 10.50 -9.64
CA ASN A 127 -5.50 10.68 -9.74
C ASN A 127 -4.83 10.53 -8.36
N PRO A 128 -4.92 9.35 -7.73
CA PRO A 128 -4.40 9.15 -6.39
C PRO A 128 -2.85 9.25 -6.40
N PRO A 129 -2.23 9.58 -5.27
CA PRO A 129 -0.78 9.60 -5.16
C PRO A 129 -0.17 8.25 -5.56
N THR A 130 0.82 8.26 -6.45
CA THR A 130 1.45 7.00 -6.92
C THR A 130 2.29 6.32 -5.85
N PHE A 131 2.81 7.10 -4.90
CA PHE A 131 3.63 6.62 -3.81
C PHE A 131 3.35 7.42 -2.54
N ILE A 132 3.11 6.71 -1.43
CA ILE A 132 2.88 7.30 -0.12
C ILE A 132 3.99 6.86 0.83
N ASN A 133 4.81 7.84 1.22
CA ASN A 133 5.79 7.73 2.29
C ASN A 133 5.38 8.62 3.47
N ARG A 134 6.23 8.68 4.50
CA ARG A 134 5.98 9.52 5.69
C ARG A 134 5.78 11.01 5.34
N ARG A 135 6.50 11.54 4.34
CA ARG A 135 6.43 12.96 3.96
C ARG A 135 5.13 13.26 3.21
N THR A 136 4.78 12.45 2.22
CA THR A 136 3.57 12.66 1.42
C THR A 136 2.29 12.41 2.23
N LEU A 137 2.33 11.48 3.19
CA LEU A 137 1.20 11.24 4.09
C LEU A 137 0.78 12.50 4.85
N ALA A 138 1.75 13.29 5.34
CA ALA A 138 1.44 14.53 6.05
C ALA A 138 0.73 15.55 5.14
N GLY A 139 1.09 15.61 3.85
CA GLY A 139 0.43 16.48 2.87
C GLY A 139 -1.02 16.06 2.59
N ILE A 140 -1.26 14.76 2.39
CA ILE A 140 -2.60 14.18 2.16
C ILE A 140 -3.54 14.51 3.33
N LEU A 141 -3.01 14.53 4.56
CA LEU A 141 -3.80 14.83 5.76
C LEU A 141 -3.97 16.34 6.02
N ARG A 142 -3.05 17.19 5.52
CA ARG A 142 -3.05 18.64 5.75
C ARG A 142 -3.91 19.44 4.77
N ALA A 143 -4.04 19.02 3.51
CA ALA A 143 -4.91 19.69 2.52
C ALA A 143 -6.36 19.89 3.02
N LYS A 144 -6.77 19.11 4.03
CA LYS A 144 -8.05 19.21 4.73
C LYS A 144 -8.21 20.45 5.62
N LYS A 145 -7.13 21.05 6.12
CA LYS A 145 -7.24 22.18 7.06
C LYS A 145 -7.56 23.50 6.34
N GLU A 146 -7.24 23.59 5.05
CA GLU A 146 -7.45 24.78 4.22
C GLU A 146 -8.83 24.72 3.53
N GLU A 147 -9.24 23.58 2.95
CA GLU A 147 -10.59 23.42 2.33
C GLU A 147 -11.77 23.65 3.30
N ARG A 148 -11.56 23.56 4.63
CA ARG A 148 -12.59 23.84 5.65
C ARG A 148 -12.55 25.27 6.20
N ARG A 149 -11.55 26.08 5.82
CA ARG A 149 -11.42 27.48 6.24
C ARG A 149 -11.99 28.45 5.22
N ASP A 150 -12.22 27.98 4.00
CA ASP A 150 -12.78 28.77 2.89
C ASP A 150 -14.31 28.56 2.75
N ILE A 151 -14.97 28.10 3.82
CA ILE A 151 -16.45 28.00 3.96
C ILE A 151 -16.86 28.72 5.25
#